data_AF-A0A1I7DCX9-F1
#
_entry.id   AF-A0A1I7DCX9-F1
#
_cell.length_a   1.000
_cell.length_b   1.000
_cell.length_c   1.000
_cell.angle_alpha   90.00
_cell.angle_beta   90.00
_cell.angle_gamma   90.00
#
_symmetry.space_group_name_H-M   'P 1'
#
loop_
_entity.id
_entity.type
_entity.pdbx_description
1 polymer ?
#
loop_
_entity_poly.entity_id
_entity_poly.type
_entity_poly.pdbx_seq_one_letter_code
_entity_poly.pdbx_strand_id
1 'polypeptide(L)'
;MTKQELLTIISFAEKARALSNECLGINEATWDILLFVIRRHLENKLVTVTSLAHAANMPYSTAVRKIDQMLEEELIIKRERTTTGKSFSLHPSEDMIARFHDYALRMKDIVAQTFGFPTDAEGRSSYYFGASYMAANIISGPAILRQGIGVKNTMRFLFTDDPTFLILARAQKELEQWLGGKVEITCASIDDVRTLTLNDAQRAVSHYDIIDFDMPQIGEYAQKGVLMPIDALLESSNMNPSDFHPASWNAASYDGVRYGVPIEPTAELFFYRTDIFESLGLAPPTTVDETLHALRLLKKRRPDIAGVAFCAARGTPIGHTFLQLLGDFGRSPLDLPVIDGDFDLSQLSGERIACMIDSPEGLATAEYLLALQNFAPPNLLHLAWDDVGQLYAEGKIATGYVWSVRAARFEFDSGSPAHKRSGFLPHPRAVGTQCISPMGGYALGIPRNIDPKRVDMAWRVTQYLTSPELIKYYVQNGCLVSPRFSVSADPEVKGMSGVIEIIDRLAQNDQLKYWQRPPIPEFSGMTSILGEEIHRMMRGEIKPKEALVRSQQRIDRILQARES
;
A
#
# COMPACT_ATOMS: atom_id res chain seq x y z
N MET A 1 28.58 29.27 5.46
CA MET A 1 27.28 29.96 5.51
C MET A 1 27.47 31.44 5.26
N THR A 2 26.65 32.02 4.40
CA THR A 2 26.63 33.46 4.16
C THR A 2 25.95 34.19 5.32
N LYS A 3 26.14 35.52 5.42
CA LYS A 3 25.40 36.37 6.36
C LYS A 3 23.88 36.25 6.17
N GLN A 4 23.43 36.11 4.93
CA GLN A 4 22.01 35.99 4.61
C GLN A 4 21.43 34.66 5.11
N GLU A 5 22.16 33.55 4.93
CA GLU A 5 21.77 32.24 5.46
C GLU A 5 21.69 32.25 6.99
N LEU A 6 22.64 32.89 7.66
CA LEU A 6 22.59 33.06 9.13
C LEU A 6 21.34 33.83 9.58
N LEU A 7 21.00 34.92 8.91
CA LEU A 7 19.80 35.71 9.22
C LEU A 7 18.51 34.93 8.95
N THR A 8 18.45 34.14 7.88
CA THR A 8 17.33 33.25 7.58
C THR A 8 17.16 32.18 8.66
N ILE A 9 18.25 31.57 9.12
CA ILE A 9 18.23 30.57 10.21
C ILE A 9 17.79 31.20 11.54
N ILE A 10 18.26 32.41 11.86
CA ILE A 10 17.83 33.15 13.05
C ILE A 10 16.31 33.42 12.97
N SER A 11 15.82 33.92 11.84
CA SER A 11 14.39 34.19 11.65
C SER A 11 13.54 32.92 11.76
N PHE A 12 14.02 31.79 11.25
CA PHE A 12 13.38 30.50 11.42
C PHE A 12 13.28 30.10 12.89
N ALA A 13 14.39 30.19 13.64
CA ALA A 13 14.42 29.84 15.06
C ALA A 13 13.48 30.73 15.90
N GLU A 14 13.42 32.03 15.59
CA GLU A 14 12.50 32.97 16.23
C GLU A 14 11.03 32.61 15.97
N LYS A 15 10.67 32.35 14.71
CA LYS A 15 9.31 31.95 14.33
C LYS A 15 8.90 30.61 14.93
N ALA A 16 9.79 29.61 14.91
CA ALA A 16 9.53 28.30 15.50
C ALA A 16 9.29 28.38 17.02
N ARG A 17 10.06 29.23 17.72
CA ARG A 17 9.90 29.46 19.15
C ARG A 17 8.61 30.22 19.47
N ALA A 18 8.28 31.25 18.70
CA ALA A 18 7.03 31.99 18.87
C ALA A 18 5.81 31.09 18.67
N LEU A 19 5.84 30.24 17.64
CA LEU A 19 4.77 29.30 17.32
C LEU A 19 4.53 28.28 18.44
N SER A 20 5.60 27.72 19.03
CA SER A 20 5.50 26.82 20.19
C SER A 20 4.75 27.48 21.35
N ASN A 21 5.05 28.76 21.61
CA ASN A 21 4.39 29.50 22.69
C ASN A 21 2.94 29.85 22.36
N GLU A 22 2.64 30.19 21.10
CA GLU A 22 1.29 30.58 20.66
C GLU A 22 0.32 29.40 20.65
N CYS A 23 0.69 28.29 20.02
CA CYS A 23 -0.21 27.13 19.88
C CYS A 23 -0.26 26.28 21.15
N LEU A 24 0.90 26.06 21.78
CA LEU A 24 1.04 25.09 22.86
C LEU A 24 1.14 25.74 24.23
N GLY A 25 1.65 26.97 24.35
CA GLY A 25 1.65 27.72 25.62
C GLY A 25 2.42 27.04 26.75
N ILE A 26 3.34 26.15 26.41
CA ILE A 26 4.04 25.27 27.37
C ILE A 26 5.51 25.64 27.51
N ASN A 27 6.08 25.35 28.69
CA ASN A 27 7.50 25.51 28.96
C ASN A 27 8.32 24.27 28.53
N GLU A 28 9.65 24.40 28.53
CA GLU A 28 10.60 23.35 28.07
C GLU A 28 10.42 22.02 28.82
N ALA A 29 10.12 22.06 30.11
CA ALA A 29 9.88 20.88 30.94
C ALA A 29 8.57 20.13 30.60
N THR A 30 7.54 20.85 30.15
CA THR A 30 6.28 20.27 29.67
C THR A 30 6.41 19.75 28.23
N TRP A 31 7.33 20.31 27.44
CA TRP A 31 7.54 19.98 26.04
C TRP A 31 7.88 18.51 25.80
N ASP A 32 8.90 17.99 26.50
CA ASP A 32 9.36 16.61 26.34
C ASP A 32 8.27 15.59 26.73
N ILE A 33 7.52 15.90 27.80
CA ILE A 33 6.38 15.11 28.25
C ILE A 33 5.28 15.09 27.19
N LEU A 34 4.92 16.26 26.65
CA LEU A 34 3.90 16.39 25.62
C LEU A 34 4.30 15.64 24.34
N LEU A 35 5.52 15.84 23.84
CA LEU A 35 6.02 15.16 22.64
C LEU A 35 5.99 13.64 22.80
N PHE A 36 6.36 13.13 23.97
CA PHE A 36 6.30 11.71 24.24
C PHE A 36 4.87 11.18 24.22
N VAL A 37 3.92 11.87 24.86
CA VAL A 37 2.51 11.43 24.89
C VAL A 37 1.86 11.50 23.52
N ILE A 38 2.13 12.56 22.75
CA ILE A 38 1.62 12.73 21.38
C ILE A 38 2.21 11.66 20.45
N ARG A 39 3.53 11.41 20.53
CA ARG A 39 4.17 10.33 19.75
C ARG A 39 3.53 8.98 20.04
N ARG A 40 3.33 8.65 21.32
CA ARG A 40 2.73 7.38 21.72
C ARG A 40 1.27 7.26 21.28
N HIS A 41 0.52 8.36 21.32
CA HIS A 41 -0.83 8.43 20.75
C HIS A 41 -0.82 8.11 19.26
N LEU A 42 0.05 8.76 18.47
CA LEU A 42 0.18 8.50 17.02
C LEU A 42 0.68 7.09 16.70
N GLU A 43 1.51 6.49 17.56
CA GLU A 43 1.99 5.12 17.43
C GLU A 43 0.99 4.06 17.95
N ASN A 44 -0.17 4.46 18.47
CA ASN A 44 -1.13 3.58 19.16
C ASN A 44 -0.53 2.78 20.32
N LYS A 45 0.42 3.37 21.07
CA LYS A 45 1.10 2.74 22.21
C LYS A 45 0.62 3.31 23.54
N LEU A 46 0.46 2.42 24.53
CA LEU A 46 0.03 2.78 25.87
C LEU A 46 1.09 3.62 26.62
N VAL A 47 0.60 4.57 27.41
CA VAL A 47 1.44 5.42 28.27
C VAL A 47 1.08 5.25 29.74
N THR A 48 2.11 5.02 30.55
CA THR A 48 2.04 4.98 32.02
C THR A 48 2.69 6.22 32.61
N VAL A 49 2.37 6.53 33.87
CA VAL A 49 3.05 7.60 34.63
C VAL A 49 4.56 7.39 34.63
N THR A 50 5.02 6.16 34.86
CA THR A 50 6.45 5.82 34.89
C THR A 50 7.12 6.05 33.54
N SER A 51 6.53 5.59 32.43
CA SER A 51 7.11 5.81 31.09
C SER A 51 7.17 7.29 30.72
N LEU A 52 6.18 8.07 31.15
CA LEU A 52 6.12 9.50 30.87
C LEU A 52 7.11 10.28 31.74
N ALA A 53 7.27 9.89 33.01
CA ALA A 53 8.25 10.46 33.92
C ALA A 53 9.70 10.20 33.46
N HIS A 54 9.98 9.04 32.86
CA HIS A 54 11.28 8.76 32.25
C HIS A 54 11.58 9.62 31.02
N ALA A 55 10.56 10.02 30.27
CA ALA A 55 10.73 10.86 29.07
C ALA A 55 10.99 12.34 29.42
N ALA A 56 10.60 12.78 30.61
CA ALA A 56 10.62 14.18 31.05
C ALA A 56 12.03 14.79 31.28
N ASN A 57 13.09 13.99 31.13
CA ASN A 57 14.49 14.40 31.35
C ASN A 57 14.73 15.18 32.67
N MET A 58 14.01 14.80 33.72
CA MET A 58 14.06 15.44 35.04
C MET A 58 13.94 14.40 36.17
N PRO A 59 14.26 14.74 37.43
CA PRO A 59 14.09 13.81 38.54
C PRO A 59 12.65 13.29 38.63
N TYR A 60 12.49 11.99 38.91
CA TYR A 60 11.20 11.30 38.88
C TYR A 60 10.10 12.00 39.68
N SER A 61 10.40 12.47 40.90
CA SER A 61 9.44 13.18 41.75
C SER A 61 8.99 14.53 41.15
N THR A 62 9.88 15.24 40.47
CA THR A 62 9.58 16.47 39.75
C THR A 62 8.72 16.17 38.51
N ALA A 63 9.04 15.10 37.78
CA ALA A 63 8.27 14.66 36.62
C ALA A 63 6.85 14.30 37.02
N VAL A 64 6.64 13.51 38.07
CA VAL A 64 5.30 13.14 38.56
C VAL A 64 4.48 14.38 38.92
N ARG A 65 5.05 15.34 39.66
CA ARG A 65 4.35 16.60 39.99
C ARG A 65 3.95 17.37 38.73
N LYS A 66 4.78 17.34 37.69
CA LYS A 66 4.51 18.00 36.41
C LYS A 66 3.39 17.29 35.65
N ILE A 67 3.35 15.96 35.71
CA ILE A 67 2.29 15.14 35.13
C ILE A 67 0.95 15.44 35.82
N ASP A 68 0.96 15.52 37.14
CA ASP A 68 -0.24 15.88 37.92
C ASP A 68 -0.74 17.28 37.54
N GLN A 69 0.17 18.25 37.39
CA GLN A 69 -0.18 19.58 36.88
C GLN A 69 -0.80 19.52 35.47
N MET A 70 -0.24 18.74 34.54
CA MET A 70 -0.78 18.60 33.17
C MET A 70 -2.15 17.91 33.14
N LEU A 71 -2.45 17.05 34.12
CA LEU A 71 -3.77 16.45 34.31
C LEU A 71 -4.77 17.48 34.84
N GLU A 72 -4.35 18.32 35.80
CA GLU A 72 -5.17 19.41 36.34
C GLU A 72 -5.49 20.48 35.28
N GLU A 73 -4.54 20.76 34.39
CA GLU A 73 -4.69 21.68 33.25
C GLU A 73 -5.38 21.03 32.04
N GLU A 74 -5.81 19.77 32.15
CA GLU A 74 -6.48 18.99 31.09
C GLU A 74 -5.68 18.90 29.77
N LEU A 75 -4.35 19.07 29.82
CA LEU A 75 -3.46 18.88 28.68
C LEU A 75 -3.31 17.39 28.34
N ILE A 76 -3.42 16.55 29.36
CA ILE A 76 -3.48 15.09 29.25
C ILE A 76 -4.63 14.58 30.11
N ILE A 77 -5.16 13.41 29.74
CA ILE A 77 -6.30 12.78 30.40
C ILE A 77 -5.97 11.34 30.82
N LYS A 78 -6.70 10.84 31.83
CA LYS A 78 -6.68 9.43 32.21
C LYS A 78 -7.79 8.70 31.48
N ARG A 79 -7.46 7.58 30.83
CA ARG A 79 -8.44 6.61 30.33
C ARG A 79 -8.33 5.33 31.13
N GLU A 80 -9.44 4.91 31.73
CA GLU A 80 -9.51 3.67 32.51
C GLU A 80 -9.26 2.46 31.62
N ARG A 81 -8.44 1.52 32.09
CA ARG A 81 -8.12 0.27 31.40
C ARG A 81 -8.97 -0.91 31.87
N THR A 82 -9.71 -0.72 32.96
CA THR A 82 -10.53 -1.75 33.59
C THR A 82 -11.83 -1.12 34.08
N THR A 83 -12.93 -1.86 34.02
CA THR A 83 -14.25 -1.46 34.57
C THR A 83 -14.25 -1.13 36.06
N THR A 84 -13.17 -1.45 36.79
CA THR A 84 -12.99 -1.14 38.21
C THR A 84 -12.26 0.19 38.48
N GLY A 85 -11.78 0.88 37.43
CA GLY A 85 -10.99 2.13 37.54
C GLY A 85 -9.58 1.97 38.14
N LYS A 86 -9.15 0.77 38.54
CA LYS A 86 -7.88 0.54 39.27
C LYS A 86 -6.62 0.74 38.43
N SER A 87 -6.72 0.70 37.11
CA SER A 87 -5.60 0.99 36.22
C SER A 87 -6.03 1.94 35.11
N PHE A 88 -5.16 2.87 34.76
CA PHE A 88 -5.40 3.86 33.73
C PHE A 88 -4.18 4.01 32.82
N SER A 89 -4.41 4.60 31.66
CA SER A 89 -3.37 5.06 30.74
C SER A 89 -3.50 6.56 30.55
N LEU A 90 -2.38 7.23 30.26
CA LEU A 90 -2.36 8.66 29.98
C LEU A 90 -2.47 8.90 28.47
N HIS A 91 -3.28 9.88 28.09
CA HIS A 91 -3.51 10.26 26.69
C HIS A 91 -3.46 11.78 26.56
N PRO A 92 -3.07 12.35 25.41
CA PRO A 92 -3.33 13.76 25.15
C PRO A 92 -4.85 14.01 25.13
N SER A 93 -5.29 15.17 25.60
CA SER A 93 -6.70 15.58 25.46
C SER A 93 -7.04 15.91 24.00
N GLU A 94 -8.32 15.92 23.65
CA GLU A 94 -8.76 16.29 22.29
C GLU A 94 -8.33 17.71 21.91
N ASP A 95 -8.44 18.66 22.85
CA ASP A 95 -7.93 20.02 22.68
C ASP A 95 -6.42 20.01 22.40
N MET A 96 -5.65 19.24 23.17
CA MET A 96 -4.21 19.16 22.97
C MET A 96 -3.83 18.53 21.63
N ILE A 97 -4.57 17.50 21.18
CA ILE A 97 -4.38 16.91 19.85
C ILE A 97 -4.62 17.96 18.77
N ALA A 98 -5.72 18.71 18.85
CA ALA A 98 -6.06 19.75 17.89
C ALA A 98 -5.00 20.87 17.86
N ARG A 99 -4.54 21.33 19.04
CA ARG A 99 -3.50 22.35 19.17
C ARG A 99 -2.15 21.88 18.65
N PHE A 100 -1.79 20.62 18.89
CA PHE A 100 -0.57 20.03 18.36
C PHE A 100 -0.64 19.87 16.84
N HIS A 101 -1.81 19.51 16.30
CA HIS A 101 -2.03 19.45 14.86
C HIS A 101 -1.91 20.85 14.20
N ASP A 102 -2.50 21.89 14.79
CA ASP A 102 -2.33 23.29 14.33
C ASP A 102 -0.87 23.75 14.42
N TYR A 103 -0.18 23.44 15.54
CA TYR A 103 1.26 23.68 15.67
C TYR A 103 2.05 22.98 14.56
N ALA A 104 1.79 21.70 14.29
CA ALA A 104 2.49 20.92 13.28
C ALA A 104 2.24 21.46 11.86
N LEU A 105 1.01 21.85 11.54
CA LEU A 105 0.66 22.46 10.25
C LEU A 105 1.36 23.82 10.06
N ARG A 106 1.31 24.71 11.05
CA ARG A 106 1.98 26.01 10.95
C ARG A 106 3.50 25.88 10.95
N MET A 107 4.05 24.91 11.68
CA MET A 107 5.48 24.61 11.66
C MET A 107 5.89 24.12 10.27
N LYS A 108 5.06 23.28 9.64
CA LYS A 108 5.22 22.85 8.25
C LYS A 108 5.29 24.06 7.30
N ASP A 109 4.40 25.03 7.46
CA ASP A 109 4.39 26.24 6.62
C ASP A 109 5.60 27.16 6.85
N ILE A 110 6.05 27.33 8.10
CA ILE A 110 7.27 28.11 8.40
C ILE A 110 8.48 27.43 7.75
N VAL A 111 8.62 26.12 7.87
CA VAL A 111 9.69 25.36 7.18
C VAL A 111 9.59 25.59 5.68
N ALA A 112 8.40 25.42 5.10
CA ALA A 112 8.18 25.62 3.68
C ALA A 112 8.63 27.01 3.18
N GLN A 113 8.22 28.07 3.87
CA GLN A 113 8.57 29.44 3.52
C GLN A 113 10.08 29.72 3.69
N THR A 114 10.67 29.25 4.78
CA THR A 114 12.12 29.43 5.06
C THR A 114 12.99 28.80 3.97
N PHE A 115 12.54 27.68 3.41
CA PHE A 115 13.27 26.95 2.37
C PHE A 115 12.74 27.22 0.94
N GLY A 116 11.81 28.18 0.77
CA GLY A 116 11.39 28.69 -0.54
C GLY A 116 10.40 27.80 -1.31
N PHE A 117 9.63 26.95 -0.63
CA PHE A 117 8.62 26.11 -1.27
C PHE A 117 7.37 26.92 -1.67
N PRO A 118 6.76 26.63 -2.84
CA PRO A 118 5.59 27.36 -3.32
C PRO A 118 4.36 27.13 -2.43
N THR A 119 3.61 28.20 -2.20
CA THR A 119 2.31 28.20 -1.50
C THR A 119 1.17 28.44 -2.50
N ASP A 120 -0.01 27.90 -2.23
CA ASP A 120 -1.21 28.18 -3.03
C ASP A 120 -1.70 29.64 -2.85
N ALA A 121 -2.76 30.02 -3.58
CA ALA A 121 -3.35 31.36 -3.50
C ALA A 121 -3.96 31.69 -2.12
N GLU A 122 -4.14 30.69 -1.26
CA GLU A 122 -4.64 30.80 0.11
C GLU A 122 -3.49 30.77 1.14
N GLY A 123 -2.23 30.76 0.69
CA GLY A 123 -1.04 30.79 1.53
C GLY A 123 -0.65 29.44 2.16
N ARG A 124 -1.33 28.35 1.80
CA ARG A 124 -1.04 27.00 2.32
C ARG A 124 0.08 26.35 1.53
N SER A 125 1.00 25.70 2.24
CA SER A 125 2.10 24.99 1.59
C SER A 125 1.74 23.56 1.18
N SER A 126 2.14 23.19 -0.04
CA SER A 126 2.18 21.79 -0.53
C SER A 126 3.31 20.96 0.10
N TYR A 127 4.12 21.55 0.98
CA TYR A 127 5.21 20.89 1.68
C TYR A 127 4.71 19.71 2.53
N TYR A 128 5.43 18.59 2.47
CA TYR A 128 5.19 17.37 3.24
C TYR A 128 6.47 17.04 4.01
N PHE A 129 6.40 16.66 5.29
CA PHE A 129 7.58 16.26 6.07
C PHE A 129 8.08 14.89 5.56
N GLY A 130 8.97 14.96 4.55
CA GLY A 130 9.39 13.89 3.66
C GLY A 130 9.88 14.44 2.30
N ALA A 131 9.45 15.67 1.96
CA ALA A 131 9.68 16.42 0.72
C ALA A 131 11.10 16.95 0.46
N SER A 132 12.15 16.20 0.85
CA SER A 132 13.50 16.39 0.30
C SER A 132 13.54 16.30 -1.25
N TYR A 133 12.44 15.90 -1.87
CA TYR A 133 12.23 15.70 -3.30
C TYR A 133 11.50 16.84 -4.04
N MET A 134 11.03 17.89 -3.35
CA MET A 134 10.29 18.99 -4.01
C MET A 134 11.19 20.07 -4.62
N ALA A 135 12.49 20.07 -4.35
CA ALA A 135 13.44 20.46 -5.40
C ALA A 135 13.46 19.27 -6.36
N ALA A 136 12.76 19.37 -7.49
CA ALA A 136 12.66 18.29 -8.45
C ALA A 136 14.08 17.91 -8.93
N ASN A 137 14.63 16.87 -8.31
CA ASN A 137 15.98 16.41 -8.56
C ASN A 137 15.87 15.20 -9.48
N ILE A 138 16.62 15.24 -10.57
CA ILE A 138 16.77 14.08 -11.44
C ILE A 138 17.61 13.07 -10.67
N ILE A 139 16.97 11.97 -10.25
CA ILE A 139 17.62 10.85 -9.60
C ILE A 139 18.52 10.17 -10.64
N SER A 140 19.78 9.93 -10.27
CA SER A 140 20.72 9.26 -11.17
C SER A 140 20.36 7.79 -11.36
N GLY A 141 20.88 7.17 -12.42
CA GLY A 141 20.71 5.73 -12.62
C GLY A 141 21.39 4.89 -11.53
N PRO A 142 21.10 3.58 -11.46
CA PRO A 142 21.68 2.66 -10.48
C PRO A 142 23.21 2.73 -10.41
N ALA A 143 23.74 3.04 -9.24
CA ALA A 143 25.18 3.01 -8.97
C ALA A 143 25.60 1.64 -8.43
N ILE A 144 26.85 1.23 -8.66
CA ILE A 144 27.41 0.01 -8.07
C ILE A 144 27.31 0.09 -6.53
N LEU A 145 26.88 -1.01 -5.91
CA LEU A 145 26.77 -1.13 -4.47
C LEU A 145 28.16 -0.95 -3.83
N ARG A 146 28.30 0.12 -3.04
CA ARG A 146 29.60 0.53 -2.43
C ARG A 146 30.32 -0.62 -1.72
N GLN A 147 29.54 -1.45 -1.03
CA GLN A 147 30.02 -2.70 -0.46
C GLN A 147 29.31 -3.84 -1.19
N GLY A 148 29.92 -4.35 -2.26
CA GLY A 148 29.35 -5.45 -3.04
C GLY A 148 29.15 -6.73 -2.22
N ILE A 149 28.33 -7.65 -2.73
CA ILE A 149 28.08 -8.96 -2.11
C ILE A 149 29.31 -9.87 -2.18
N GLY A 150 30.27 -9.57 -3.04
CA GLY A 150 31.54 -10.30 -3.20
C GLY A 150 31.48 -11.33 -4.32
N VAL A 151 32.51 -11.35 -5.18
CA VAL A 151 32.54 -12.12 -6.45
C VAL A 151 32.40 -13.64 -6.30
N LYS A 152 32.64 -14.18 -5.10
CA LYS A 152 32.47 -15.61 -4.80
C LYS A 152 31.08 -15.96 -4.27
N ASN A 153 30.30 -14.96 -3.89
CA ASN A 153 28.96 -15.14 -3.35
C ASN A 153 27.92 -15.10 -4.46
N THR A 154 26.82 -15.77 -4.21
CA THR A 154 25.61 -15.77 -5.05
C THR A 154 24.45 -15.27 -4.20
N MET A 155 23.71 -14.29 -4.69
CA MET A 155 22.47 -13.82 -4.09
C MET A 155 21.28 -14.52 -4.77
N ARG A 156 20.38 -15.13 -3.99
CA ARG A 156 19.29 -15.95 -4.49
C ARG A 156 17.95 -15.32 -4.18
N PHE A 157 17.16 -15.14 -5.22
CA PHE A 157 15.86 -14.50 -5.17
C PHE A 157 14.75 -15.48 -5.56
N LEU A 158 13.67 -15.47 -4.79
CA LEU A 158 12.38 -16.02 -5.21
C LEU A 158 11.42 -14.86 -5.40
N PHE A 159 10.97 -14.66 -6.64
CA PHE A 159 10.14 -13.54 -7.03
C PHE A 159 8.86 -13.98 -7.74
N THR A 160 7.81 -13.19 -7.63
CA THR A 160 6.62 -13.32 -8.47
C THR A 160 6.93 -12.88 -9.90
N ASP A 161 6.16 -13.36 -10.88
CA ASP A 161 6.26 -12.99 -12.30
C ASP A 161 5.61 -11.62 -12.64
N ASP A 162 5.70 -10.65 -11.72
CA ASP A 162 5.22 -9.27 -11.94
C ASP A 162 6.32 -8.38 -12.59
N PRO A 163 5.97 -7.24 -13.23
CA PRO A 163 6.89 -6.47 -14.06
C PRO A 163 8.21 -6.08 -13.40
N THR A 164 8.24 -5.65 -12.14
CA THR A 164 9.50 -5.28 -11.45
C THR A 164 10.49 -6.44 -11.42
N PHE A 165 10.01 -7.64 -11.09
CA PHE A 165 10.85 -8.81 -10.95
C PHE A 165 11.28 -9.38 -12.31
N LEU A 166 10.39 -9.31 -13.31
CA LEU A 166 10.75 -9.64 -14.70
C LEU A 166 11.76 -8.64 -15.28
N ILE A 167 11.71 -7.36 -14.90
CA ILE A 167 12.75 -6.37 -15.23
C ILE A 167 14.09 -6.81 -14.62
N LEU A 168 14.12 -7.14 -13.33
CA LEU A 168 15.33 -7.63 -12.66
C LEU A 168 15.87 -8.92 -13.29
N ALA A 169 15.00 -9.88 -13.62
CA ALA A 169 15.39 -11.13 -14.26
C ALA A 169 16.00 -10.91 -15.66
N ARG A 170 15.44 -9.99 -16.45
CA ARG A 170 16.01 -9.60 -17.75
C ARG A 170 17.33 -8.84 -17.59
N ALA A 171 17.46 -8.03 -16.54
CA ALA A 171 18.65 -7.27 -16.19
C ALA A 171 19.62 -8.03 -15.27
N GLN A 172 19.59 -9.36 -15.26
CA GLN A 172 20.36 -10.16 -14.30
C GLN A 172 21.87 -9.85 -14.36
N LYS A 173 22.44 -9.65 -15.56
CA LYS A 173 23.87 -9.36 -15.72
C LYS A 173 24.25 -7.99 -15.18
N GLU A 174 23.41 -6.99 -15.41
CA GLU A 174 23.54 -5.65 -14.88
C GLU A 174 23.44 -5.69 -13.36
N LEU A 175 22.49 -6.45 -12.82
CA LEU A 175 22.34 -6.65 -11.38
C LEU A 175 23.56 -7.33 -10.75
N GLU A 176 24.17 -8.31 -11.42
CA GLU A 176 25.43 -8.91 -10.97
C GLU A 176 26.58 -7.89 -10.90
N GLN A 177 26.66 -6.98 -11.87
CA GLN A 177 27.65 -5.89 -11.88
C GLN A 177 27.38 -4.88 -10.76
N TRP A 178 26.12 -4.49 -10.59
CA TRP A 178 25.69 -3.57 -9.55
C TRP A 178 25.94 -4.12 -8.15
N LEU A 179 25.64 -5.41 -7.92
CA LEU A 179 25.85 -6.06 -6.63
C LEU A 179 27.30 -6.51 -6.41
N GLY A 180 28.11 -6.66 -7.46
CA GLY A 180 29.48 -7.13 -7.35
C GLY A 180 29.59 -8.61 -6.96
N GLY A 181 28.73 -9.46 -7.53
CA GLY A 181 28.70 -10.92 -7.33
C GLY A 181 27.63 -11.59 -8.18
N LYS A 182 27.44 -12.90 -8.02
CA LYS A 182 26.47 -13.66 -8.84
C LYS A 182 25.04 -13.50 -8.33
N VAL A 183 24.09 -13.66 -9.23
CA VAL A 183 22.66 -13.63 -8.90
C VAL A 183 21.94 -14.82 -9.50
N GLU A 184 21.03 -15.42 -8.74
CA GLU A 184 20.07 -16.43 -9.19
C GLU A 184 18.66 -15.90 -8.91
N ILE A 185 17.84 -15.74 -9.95
CA ILE A 185 16.44 -15.28 -9.81
C ILE A 185 15.51 -16.41 -10.26
N THR A 186 14.61 -16.82 -9.36
CA THR A 186 13.49 -17.71 -9.68
C THR A 186 12.23 -16.87 -9.74
N CYS A 187 11.61 -16.76 -10.93
CA CYS A 187 10.29 -16.15 -11.09
C CYS A 187 9.22 -17.23 -11.24
N ALA A 188 8.10 -17.09 -10.54
CA ALA A 188 6.95 -17.99 -10.64
C ALA A 188 5.63 -17.25 -10.37
N SER A 189 4.50 -17.91 -10.55
CA SER A 189 3.19 -17.32 -10.24
C SER A 189 3.07 -17.02 -8.73
N ILE A 190 2.18 -16.09 -8.34
CA ILE A 190 1.91 -15.75 -6.93
C ILE A 190 1.64 -16.98 -6.04
N ASP A 191 0.91 -17.97 -6.56
CA ASP A 191 0.55 -19.19 -5.84
C ASP A 191 1.75 -20.15 -5.71
N ASP A 192 2.60 -20.21 -6.74
CA ASP A 192 3.83 -21.01 -6.73
C ASP A 192 4.89 -20.40 -5.82
N VAL A 193 5.09 -19.07 -5.86
CA VAL A 193 5.98 -18.35 -4.94
C VAL A 193 5.56 -18.58 -3.49
N ARG A 194 4.26 -18.49 -3.19
CA ARG A 194 3.74 -18.81 -1.87
C ARG A 194 4.04 -20.26 -1.47
N THR A 195 3.79 -21.21 -2.37
CA THR A 195 4.04 -22.63 -2.11
C THR A 195 5.52 -22.91 -1.86
N LEU A 196 6.40 -22.36 -2.71
CA LEU A 196 7.86 -22.49 -2.58
C LEU A 196 8.36 -21.84 -1.30
N THR A 197 7.87 -20.65 -0.97
CA THR A 197 8.18 -19.92 0.28
C THR A 197 7.82 -20.74 1.52
N LEU A 198 6.60 -21.28 1.58
CA LEU A 198 6.15 -22.09 2.72
C LEU A 198 6.94 -23.41 2.84
N ASN A 199 7.32 -24.02 1.71
CA ASN A 199 8.16 -25.21 1.70
C ASN A 199 9.61 -24.91 2.12
N ASP A 200 10.17 -23.79 1.67
CA ASP A 200 11.53 -23.37 2.00
C ASP A 200 11.67 -23.02 3.49
N ALA A 201 10.61 -22.46 4.09
CA ALA A 201 10.52 -22.20 5.52
C ALA A 201 10.61 -23.48 6.40
N GLN A 202 10.30 -24.66 5.86
CA GLN A 202 10.46 -25.94 6.58
C GLN A 202 11.91 -26.45 6.61
N ARG A 203 12.82 -25.81 5.87
CA ARG A 203 14.23 -26.21 5.83
C ARG A 203 14.97 -25.69 7.06
N ALA A 204 16.05 -26.38 7.43
CA ALA A 204 16.96 -25.90 8.47
C ALA A 204 17.66 -24.59 8.08
N VAL A 205 17.96 -24.43 6.78
CA VAL A 205 18.51 -23.21 6.21
C VAL A 205 17.77 -22.93 4.90
N SER A 206 17.29 -21.70 4.77
CA SER A 206 16.63 -21.16 3.58
C SER A 206 17.48 -21.39 2.32
N HIS A 207 16.85 -21.79 1.22
CA HIS A 207 17.53 -21.79 -0.07
C HIS A 207 17.71 -20.37 -0.60
N TYR A 208 16.72 -19.51 -0.35
CA TYR A 208 16.64 -18.13 -0.84
C TYR A 208 17.17 -17.12 0.18
N ASP A 209 17.66 -15.99 -0.29
CA ASP A 209 18.14 -14.90 0.58
C ASP A 209 17.09 -13.80 0.76
N ILE A 210 16.39 -13.49 -0.32
CA ILE A 210 15.32 -12.50 -0.38
C ILE A 210 14.18 -13.12 -1.16
N ILE A 211 12.97 -12.97 -0.62
CA ILE A 211 11.74 -13.41 -1.24
C ILE A 211 10.82 -12.20 -1.38
N ASP A 212 10.08 -12.08 -2.46
CA ASP A 212 8.95 -11.16 -2.47
C ASP A 212 7.72 -11.79 -1.81
N PHE A 213 6.77 -10.96 -1.43
CA PHE A 213 5.46 -11.40 -0.98
C PHE A 213 4.40 -10.38 -1.37
N ASP A 214 3.22 -10.88 -1.80
CA ASP A 214 2.04 -10.03 -1.97
C ASP A 214 1.62 -9.56 -0.58
N MET A 215 1.48 -8.26 -0.43
CA MET A 215 1.30 -7.62 0.88
C MET A 215 0.15 -8.21 1.73
N PRO A 216 -1.03 -8.62 1.22
CA PRO A 216 -2.05 -9.33 2.01
C PRO A 216 -1.59 -10.67 2.60
N GLN A 217 -0.57 -11.33 2.05
CA GLN A 217 -0.02 -12.58 2.60
C GLN A 217 0.76 -12.34 3.90
N ILE A 218 0.99 -11.09 4.30
CA ILE A 218 1.83 -10.79 5.46
C ILE A 218 1.31 -11.40 6.76
N GLY A 219 -0.01 -11.45 6.95
CA GLY A 219 -0.61 -12.09 8.12
C GLY A 219 -0.26 -13.58 8.21
N GLU A 220 -0.28 -14.28 7.07
CA GLU A 220 0.07 -15.70 7.00
C GLU A 220 1.55 -15.92 7.33
N TYR A 221 2.42 -15.11 6.72
CA TYR A 221 3.87 -15.26 6.87
C TYR A 221 4.35 -14.84 8.26
N ALA A 222 3.75 -13.82 8.85
CA ALA A 222 4.01 -13.42 10.23
C ALA A 222 3.58 -14.52 11.21
N GLN A 223 2.35 -15.04 11.09
CA GLN A 223 1.84 -16.09 11.99
C GLN A 223 2.65 -17.38 11.90
N LYS A 224 3.06 -17.78 10.68
CA LYS A 224 3.84 -19.00 10.45
C LYS A 224 5.35 -18.82 10.71
N GLY A 225 5.81 -17.60 11.01
CA GLY A 225 7.22 -17.32 11.22
C GLY A 225 8.08 -17.54 9.98
N VAL A 226 7.55 -17.27 8.79
CA VAL A 226 8.23 -17.48 7.50
C VAL A 226 9.28 -16.39 7.26
N LEU A 227 8.94 -15.15 7.63
CA LEU A 227 9.79 -13.97 7.42
C LEU A 227 10.47 -13.51 8.70
N MET A 228 11.68 -12.98 8.56
CA MET A 228 12.42 -12.31 9.62
C MET A 228 11.82 -10.92 9.88
N PRO A 229 11.52 -10.55 11.15
CA PRO A 229 11.24 -9.16 11.51
C PRO A 229 12.44 -8.27 11.19
N ILE A 230 12.22 -7.13 10.54
CA ILE A 230 13.30 -6.24 10.07
C ILE A 230 13.43 -4.93 10.85
N ASP A 231 12.64 -4.71 11.91
CA ASP A 231 12.66 -3.44 12.67
C ASP A 231 14.06 -3.12 13.24
N ALA A 232 14.77 -4.11 13.80
CA ALA A 232 16.14 -3.91 14.30
C ALA A 232 17.15 -3.59 13.18
N LEU A 233 16.96 -4.20 12.00
CA LEU A 233 17.80 -3.92 10.82
C LEU A 233 17.55 -2.49 10.32
N LEU A 234 16.29 -2.06 10.32
CA LEU A 234 15.86 -0.71 9.94
C LEU A 234 16.44 0.36 10.87
N GLU A 235 16.37 0.16 12.20
CA GLU A 235 16.92 1.08 13.21
C GLU A 235 18.43 1.33 13.02
N SER A 236 19.16 0.31 12.57
CA SER A 236 20.60 0.40 12.28
C SER A 236 20.94 0.94 10.88
N SER A 237 19.92 1.25 10.07
CA SER A 237 20.07 1.61 8.66
C SER A 237 19.87 3.09 8.38
N ASN A 238 20.37 3.56 7.24
CA ASN A 238 20.10 4.91 6.73
C ASN A 238 18.86 4.97 5.82
N MET A 239 18.00 3.94 5.83
CA MET A 239 16.75 4.00 5.07
C MET A 239 15.85 5.07 5.68
N ASN A 240 15.22 5.91 4.85
CA ASN A 240 14.24 6.89 5.28
C ASN A 240 12.82 6.37 5.01
N PRO A 241 12.08 5.87 6.03
CA PRO A 241 10.70 5.43 5.87
C PRO A 241 9.76 6.53 5.36
N SER A 242 10.01 7.79 5.69
CA SER A 242 9.15 8.92 5.29
C SER A 242 9.21 9.24 3.80
N ASP A 243 10.17 8.66 3.06
CA ASP A 243 10.18 8.73 1.61
C ASP A 243 9.23 7.72 0.97
N PHE A 244 8.71 6.74 1.72
CA PHE A 244 7.74 5.77 1.22
C PHE A 244 6.30 6.26 1.41
N HIS A 245 5.40 5.88 0.49
CA HIS A 245 3.97 6.08 0.68
C HIS A 245 3.50 5.32 1.95
N PRO A 246 2.79 5.98 2.89
CA PRO A 246 2.42 5.36 4.17
C PRO A 246 1.59 4.08 4.02
N ALA A 247 0.64 4.05 3.09
CA ALA A 247 -0.18 2.87 2.82
C ALA A 247 0.69 1.67 2.41
N SER A 248 1.61 1.87 1.45
CA SER A 248 2.55 0.85 1.00
C SER A 248 3.50 0.42 2.10
N TRP A 249 4.03 1.36 2.88
CA TRP A 249 4.95 1.09 3.99
C TRP A 249 4.31 0.25 5.10
N ASN A 250 3.05 0.54 5.44
CA ASN A 250 2.33 -0.18 6.48
C ASN A 250 1.87 -1.57 6.01
N ALA A 251 1.58 -1.74 4.73
CA ALA A 251 1.16 -3.02 4.15
C ALA A 251 2.23 -4.13 4.22
N ALA A 252 3.49 -3.79 4.49
CA ALA A 252 4.58 -4.75 4.76
C ALA A 252 4.75 -5.10 6.26
N SER A 253 3.76 -4.75 7.11
CA SER A 253 3.77 -4.96 8.55
C SER A 253 2.54 -5.74 9.02
N TYR A 254 2.67 -6.47 10.12
CA TYR A 254 1.59 -7.19 10.79
C TYR A 254 1.74 -7.06 12.31
N ASP A 255 0.66 -6.71 13.01
CA ASP A 255 0.64 -6.43 14.46
C ASP A 255 1.76 -5.48 14.93
N GLY A 256 2.02 -4.43 14.13
CA GLY A 256 3.04 -3.42 14.42
C GLY A 256 4.49 -3.84 14.17
N VAL A 257 4.72 -5.08 13.70
CA VAL A 257 6.04 -5.62 13.36
C VAL A 257 6.25 -5.59 11.85
N ARG A 258 7.43 -5.16 11.39
CA ARG A 258 7.77 -5.13 9.95
C ARG A 258 8.45 -6.40 9.51
N TYR A 259 8.08 -6.87 8.34
CA TYR A 259 8.69 -8.07 7.74
C TYR A 259 9.25 -7.84 6.34
N GLY A 260 9.03 -6.66 5.76
CA GLY A 260 9.58 -6.34 4.45
C GLY A 260 9.63 -4.86 4.13
N VAL A 261 10.23 -4.56 2.98
CA VAL A 261 10.31 -3.23 2.40
C VAL A 261 9.52 -3.21 1.08
N PRO A 262 8.55 -2.29 0.90
CA PRO A 262 7.78 -2.20 -0.33
C PRO A 262 8.68 -1.94 -1.54
N ILE A 263 8.40 -2.62 -2.66
CA ILE A 263 9.14 -2.44 -3.91
C ILE A 263 8.23 -2.05 -5.07
N GLU A 264 7.03 -2.62 -5.14
CA GLU A 264 6.11 -2.43 -6.26
C GLU A 264 4.68 -2.28 -5.74
N PRO A 265 4.29 -1.15 -5.15
CA PRO A 265 2.91 -0.91 -4.79
C PRO A 265 2.12 -0.53 -6.03
N THR A 266 0.98 -1.17 -6.26
CA THR A 266 0.14 -0.92 -7.43
C THR A 266 -1.30 -0.69 -6.99
N ALA A 267 -2.04 0.08 -7.76
CA ALA A 267 -3.49 0.23 -7.61
C ALA A 267 -4.21 -0.47 -8.76
N GLU A 268 -5.33 -1.14 -8.51
CA GLU A 268 -6.22 -1.58 -9.58
C GLU A 268 -7.15 -0.43 -9.94
N LEU A 269 -7.19 -0.11 -11.24
CA LEU A 269 -7.95 1.01 -11.77
C LEU A 269 -8.84 0.52 -12.90
N PHE A 270 -9.88 1.28 -13.20
CA PHE A 270 -10.70 1.07 -14.38
C PHE A 270 -10.12 1.85 -15.55
N PHE A 271 -9.47 1.13 -16.45
CA PHE A 271 -8.90 1.67 -17.68
C PHE A 271 -10.00 1.79 -18.72
N TYR A 272 -9.99 2.88 -19.50
CA TYR A 272 -10.89 3.04 -20.64
C TYR A 272 -10.20 3.73 -21.80
N ARG A 273 -10.59 3.35 -23.02
CA ARG A 273 -10.10 3.94 -24.27
C ARG A 273 -10.78 5.28 -24.53
N THR A 274 -10.04 6.38 -24.35
CA THR A 274 -10.57 7.74 -24.51
C THR A 274 -11.07 7.98 -25.92
N ASP A 275 -10.32 7.53 -26.93
CA ASP A 275 -10.69 7.67 -28.33
C ASP A 275 -11.98 6.91 -28.71
N ILE A 276 -12.18 5.73 -28.12
CA ILE A 276 -13.43 4.97 -28.32
C ILE A 276 -14.60 5.68 -27.63
N PHE A 277 -14.42 6.11 -26.38
CA PHE A 277 -15.47 6.80 -25.62
C PHE A 277 -15.89 8.12 -26.29
N GLU A 278 -14.92 8.94 -26.70
CA GLU A 278 -15.17 10.19 -27.44
C GLU A 278 -15.91 9.94 -28.76
N SER A 279 -15.50 8.91 -29.54
CA SER A 279 -16.16 8.58 -30.81
C SER A 279 -17.63 8.17 -30.66
N LEU A 280 -18.02 7.71 -29.47
CA LEU A 280 -19.37 7.29 -29.13
C LEU A 280 -20.14 8.35 -28.32
N GLY A 281 -19.51 9.49 -28.00
CA GLY A 281 -20.09 10.53 -27.14
C GLY A 281 -20.33 10.05 -25.70
N LEU A 282 -19.53 9.10 -25.22
CA LEU A 282 -19.63 8.55 -23.86
C LEU A 282 -18.76 9.36 -22.90
N ALA A 283 -19.31 9.67 -21.72
CA ALA A 283 -18.52 10.14 -20.59
C ALA A 283 -17.77 8.95 -19.93
N PRO A 284 -16.63 9.20 -19.27
CA PRO A 284 -15.96 8.19 -18.45
C PRO A 284 -16.90 7.71 -17.32
N PRO A 285 -17.10 6.39 -17.13
CA PRO A 285 -18.11 5.88 -16.21
C PRO A 285 -17.58 5.88 -14.77
N THR A 286 -18.36 6.42 -13.85
CA THR A 286 -18.02 6.51 -12.42
C THR A 286 -18.81 5.53 -11.55
N THR A 287 -19.88 4.96 -12.10
CA THR A 287 -20.72 3.97 -11.42
C THR A 287 -20.82 2.65 -12.18
N VAL A 288 -21.20 1.59 -11.46
CA VAL A 288 -21.47 0.27 -12.06
C VAL A 288 -22.56 0.35 -13.13
N ASP A 289 -23.60 1.17 -12.93
CA ASP A 289 -24.69 1.35 -13.89
C ASP A 289 -24.26 2.11 -15.14
N GLU A 290 -23.47 3.18 -14.98
CA GLU A 290 -22.85 3.91 -16.09
C GLU A 290 -21.91 3.01 -16.89
N THR A 291 -21.17 2.14 -16.20
CA THR A 291 -20.30 1.15 -16.83
C THR A 291 -21.13 0.20 -17.69
N LEU A 292 -22.18 -0.43 -17.14
CA LEU A 292 -23.05 -1.32 -17.93
C LEU A 292 -23.76 -0.57 -19.07
N HIS A 293 -24.10 0.71 -18.91
CA HIS A 293 -24.65 1.53 -19.98
C HIS A 293 -23.65 1.72 -21.12
N ALA A 294 -22.42 2.14 -20.81
CA ALA A 294 -21.34 2.31 -21.78
C ALA A 294 -21.05 1.00 -22.52
N LEU A 295 -20.97 -0.13 -21.80
CA LEU A 295 -20.72 -1.45 -22.38
C LEU A 295 -21.83 -1.92 -23.34
N ARG A 296 -23.10 -1.64 -23.03
CA ARG A 296 -24.23 -1.91 -23.95
C ARG A 296 -24.11 -1.10 -25.23
N LEU A 297 -23.72 0.17 -25.15
CA LEU A 297 -23.54 1.01 -26.33
C LEU A 297 -22.34 0.56 -27.16
N LEU A 298 -21.22 0.26 -26.51
CA LEU A 298 -20.02 -0.30 -27.13
C LEU A 298 -20.35 -1.57 -27.92
N LYS A 299 -21.01 -2.55 -27.30
CA LYS A 299 -21.40 -3.81 -27.96
C LYS A 299 -22.27 -3.57 -29.20
N LYS A 300 -23.14 -2.54 -29.18
CA LYS A 300 -24.01 -2.19 -30.32
C LYS A 300 -23.27 -1.48 -31.45
N ARG A 301 -22.29 -0.63 -31.12
CA ARG A 301 -21.64 0.30 -32.07
C ARG A 301 -20.25 -0.15 -32.54
N ARG A 302 -19.57 -0.97 -31.73
CA ARG A 302 -18.22 -1.50 -31.93
C ARG A 302 -18.17 -3.00 -31.56
N PRO A 303 -18.96 -3.86 -32.22
CA PRO A 303 -19.00 -5.29 -31.92
C PRO A 303 -17.67 -6.03 -32.23
N ASP A 304 -16.74 -5.36 -32.91
CA ASP A 304 -15.38 -5.82 -33.20
C ASP A 304 -14.46 -5.83 -31.98
N ILE A 305 -14.79 -5.05 -30.94
CA ILE A 305 -14.00 -4.91 -29.71
C ILE A 305 -14.85 -5.40 -28.54
N ALA A 306 -14.25 -6.21 -27.65
CA ALA A 306 -14.92 -6.58 -26.41
C ALA A 306 -15.04 -5.36 -25.49
N GLY A 307 -16.18 -5.20 -24.82
CA GLY A 307 -16.45 -4.03 -24.00
C GLY A 307 -15.49 -3.93 -22.81
N VAL A 308 -15.32 -5.03 -22.07
CA VAL A 308 -14.57 -5.07 -20.81
C VAL A 308 -13.80 -6.38 -20.64
N ALA A 309 -12.66 -6.37 -19.95
CA ALA A 309 -12.10 -7.58 -19.35
C ALA A 309 -11.60 -7.33 -17.91
N PHE A 310 -11.44 -8.42 -17.17
CA PHE A 310 -10.97 -8.48 -15.80
C PHE A 310 -10.41 -9.88 -15.54
N CYS A 311 -9.73 -10.07 -14.41
CA CYS A 311 -9.16 -11.35 -14.04
C CYS A 311 -10.27 -12.33 -13.69
N ALA A 312 -10.41 -13.41 -14.46
CA ALA A 312 -11.47 -14.40 -14.26
C ALA A 312 -11.00 -15.85 -14.34
N ALA A 313 -9.68 -16.08 -14.50
CA ALA A 313 -9.09 -17.39 -14.33
C ALA A 313 -9.41 -17.99 -12.95
N ARG A 314 -9.65 -19.32 -12.93
CA ARG A 314 -9.95 -20.07 -11.70
C ARG A 314 -8.84 -19.88 -10.66
N GLY A 315 -9.24 -19.76 -9.39
CA GLY A 315 -8.32 -19.60 -8.27
C GLY A 315 -8.12 -18.14 -7.87
N THR A 316 -6.92 -17.79 -7.44
CA THR A 316 -6.56 -16.46 -6.93
C THR A 316 -7.03 -15.29 -7.83
N PRO A 317 -6.95 -15.36 -9.19
CA PRO A 317 -7.36 -14.24 -10.05
C PRO A 317 -8.82 -13.80 -9.86
N ILE A 318 -9.80 -14.71 -10.05
CA ILE A 318 -11.22 -14.37 -9.86
C ILE A 318 -11.59 -14.17 -8.38
N GLY A 319 -10.87 -14.84 -7.47
CA GLY A 319 -11.03 -14.62 -6.02
C GLY A 319 -10.69 -13.19 -5.62
N HIS A 320 -9.57 -12.65 -6.12
CA HIS A 320 -9.20 -11.25 -5.93
C HIS A 320 -10.23 -10.31 -6.56
N THR A 321 -10.61 -10.53 -7.82
CA THR A 321 -11.60 -9.66 -8.49
C THR A 321 -12.92 -9.60 -7.74
N PHE A 322 -13.41 -10.71 -7.18
CA PHE A 322 -14.62 -10.70 -6.37
C PHE A 322 -14.47 -9.80 -5.13
N LEU A 323 -13.37 -9.93 -4.39
CA LEU A 323 -13.12 -9.13 -3.17
C LEU A 323 -12.96 -7.63 -3.46
N GLN A 324 -12.29 -7.31 -4.57
CA GLN A 324 -12.09 -5.93 -5.00
C GLN A 324 -13.42 -5.27 -5.35
N LEU A 325 -14.23 -5.94 -6.20
CA LEU A 325 -15.55 -5.46 -6.60
C LEU A 325 -16.54 -5.42 -5.42
N LEU A 326 -16.42 -6.32 -4.44
CA LEU A 326 -17.22 -6.25 -3.20
C LEU A 326 -17.05 -4.89 -2.48
N GLY A 327 -15.83 -4.35 -2.51
CA GLY A 327 -15.55 -3.01 -2.00
C GLY A 327 -16.25 -1.89 -2.79
N ASP A 328 -16.46 -2.06 -4.09
CA ASP A 328 -17.18 -1.10 -4.94
C ASP A 328 -18.67 -1.01 -4.56
N PHE A 329 -19.20 -2.11 -4.00
CA PHE A 329 -20.52 -2.18 -3.39
C PHE A 329 -20.52 -1.81 -1.89
N GLY A 330 -19.41 -1.31 -1.36
CA GLY A 330 -19.32 -0.71 -0.03
C GLY A 330 -19.13 -1.71 1.11
N ARG A 331 -18.64 -2.92 0.82
CA ARG A 331 -18.54 -4.00 1.81
C ARG A 331 -17.12 -4.54 1.94
N SER A 332 -16.62 -4.61 3.17
CA SER A 332 -15.44 -5.42 3.51
C SER A 332 -15.79 -6.91 3.49
N PRO A 333 -14.87 -7.80 3.06
CA PRO A 333 -15.09 -9.25 3.13
C PRO A 333 -15.15 -9.81 4.54
N LEU A 334 -14.77 -9.01 5.53
CA LEU A 334 -14.77 -9.32 6.95
C LEU A 334 -15.60 -8.27 7.72
N ASP A 335 -16.20 -8.68 8.83
CA ASP A 335 -16.92 -7.78 9.74
C ASP A 335 -15.92 -6.93 10.53
N LEU A 336 -15.50 -5.82 9.92
CA LEU A 336 -14.50 -4.91 10.47
C LEU A 336 -15.18 -3.67 11.08
N PRO A 337 -14.62 -3.10 12.15
CA PRO A 337 -15.07 -1.82 12.68
C PRO A 337 -15.02 -0.72 11.61
N VAL A 338 -15.97 0.20 11.65
CA VAL A 338 -15.98 1.38 10.79
C VAL A 338 -15.58 2.60 11.62
N ILE A 339 -14.53 3.30 11.19
CA ILE A 339 -14.00 4.52 11.80
C ILE A 339 -13.95 5.59 10.72
N ASP A 340 -14.54 6.76 10.98
CA ASP A 340 -14.61 7.89 10.04
C ASP A 340 -15.15 7.52 8.63
N GLY A 341 -16.03 6.52 8.60
CA GLY A 341 -16.64 6.01 7.38
C GLY A 341 -15.80 5.01 6.60
N ASP A 342 -14.64 4.58 7.12
CA ASP A 342 -13.76 3.57 6.49
C ASP A 342 -13.58 2.33 7.40
N PHE A 343 -13.18 1.20 6.81
CA PHE A 343 -12.96 -0.03 7.57
C PHE A 343 -11.58 -0.07 8.23
N ASP A 344 -11.56 -0.30 9.54
CA ASP A 344 -10.33 -0.36 10.32
C ASP A 344 -9.66 -1.74 10.25
N LEU A 345 -8.34 -1.73 10.02
CA LEU A 345 -7.47 -2.90 9.98
C LEU A 345 -6.54 -3.00 11.20
N SER A 346 -6.69 -2.12 12.20
CA SER A 346 -5.82 -2.10 13.37
C SER A 346 -6.02 -3.30 14.30
N GLN A 347 -7.20 -3.95 14.25
CA GLN A 347 -7.57 -5.09 15.08
C GLN A 347 -7.90 -6.32 14.23
N LEU A 348 -6.87 -6.95 13.68
CA LEU A 348 -6.98 -8.21 12.92
C LEU A 348 -6.60 -9.45 13.73
N SER A 349 -6.15 -9.25 14.98
CA SER A 349 -5.75 -10.27 15.95
C SER A 349 -6.65 -10.26 17.18
N GLY A 350 -7.43 -11.34 17.40
CA GLY A 350 -8.30 -11.51 18.58
C GLY A 350 -9.78 -11.18 18.33
N GLU A 351 -10.65 -11.95 19.00
CA GLU A 351 -12.13 -12.06 18.86
C GLU A 351 -12.70 -12.25 17.44
N ARG A 352 -13.91 -12.81 17.35
CA ARG A 352 -14.52 -13.36 16.12
C ARG A 352 -14.61 -12.33 15.00
N ILE A 353 -13.74 -12.45 14.01
CA ILE A 353 -13.90 -11.77 12.72
C ILE A 353 -14.80 -12.65 11.85
N ALA A 354 -16.04 -12.22 11.63
CA ALA A 354 -16.98 -12.94 10.76
C ALA A 354 -16.69 -12.64 9.29
N CYS A 355 -16.88 -13.64 8.43
CA CYS A 355 -16.86 -13.43 6.99
C CYS A 355 -18.18 -12.78 6.53
N MET A 356 -18.13 -11.90 5.53
CA MET A 356 -19.28 -11.10 5.07
C MET A 356 -19.59 -11.27 3.58
N ILE A 357 -19.22 -12.42 3.00
CA ILE A 357 -19.37 -12.70 1.57
C ILE A 357 -20.83 -12.96 1.19
N ASP A 358 -21.59 -13.68 2.03
CA ASP A 358 -23.01 -13.92 1.80
C ASP A 358 -23.88 -12.75 2.31
N SER A 359 -23.77 -11.62 1.62
CA SER A 359 -24.50 -10.39 1.93
C SER A 359 -25.28 -9.86 0.71
N PRO A 360 -26.16 -8.85 0.87
CA PRO A 360 -26.78 -8.16 -0.26
C PRO A 360 -25.75 -7.56 -1.22
N GLU A 361 -24.66 -6.99 -0.70
CA GLU A 361 -23.56 -6.42 -1.48
C GLU A 361 -22.78 -7.51 -2.21
N GLY A 362 -22.56 -8.67 -1.57
CA GLY A 362 -21.97 -9.84 -2.22
C GLY A 362 -22.84 -10.37 -3.37
N LEU A 363 -24.17 -10.37 -3.20
CA LEU A 363 -25.10 -10.75 -4.27
C LEU A 363 -25.05 -9.76 -5.44
N ALA A 364 -25.07 -8.46 -5.16
CA ALA A 364 -24.95 -7.43 -6.18
C ALA A 364 -23.61 -7.53 -6.94
N THR A 365 -22.52 -7.82 -6.23
CA THR A 365 -21.19 -8.06 -6.81
C THR A 365 -21.19 -9.26 -7.76
N ALA A 366 -21.77 -10.38 -7.32
CA ALA A 366 -21.89 -11.60 -8.13
C ALA A 366 -22.73 -11.37 -9.40
N GLU A 367 -23.84 -10.64 -9.28
CA GLU A 367 -24.70 -10.26 -10.41
C GLU A 367 -23.99 -9.31 -11.37
N TYR A 368 -23.22 -8.36 -10.85
CA TYR A 368 -22.43 -7.44 -11.66
C TYR A 368 -21.33 -8.16 -12.45
N LEU A 369 -20.62 -9.12 -11.84
CA LEU A 369 -19.65 -9.97 -12.54
C LEU A 369 -20.28 -10.73 -13.73
N LEU A 370 -21.45 -11.34 -13.51
CA LEU A 370 -22.20 -12.00 -14.59
C LEU A 370 -22.67 -11.02 -15.65
N ALA A 371 -23.05 -9.80 -15.26
CA ALA A 371 -23.42 -8.75 -16.21
C ALA A 371 -22.23 -8.34 -17.09
N LEU A 372 -21.05 -8.11 -16.49
CA LEU A 372 -19.81 -7.77 -17.21
C LEU A 372 -19.38 -8.88 -18.17
N GLN A 373 -19.53 -10.16 -17.78
CA GLN A 373 -19.19 -11.32 -18.61
C GLN A 373 -19.87 -11.28 -20.00
N ASN A 374 -21.07 -10.70 -20.11
CA ASN A 374 -21.79 -10.57 -21.39
C ASN A 374 -21.13 -9.61 -22.40
N PHE A 375 -20.15 -8.81 -21.95
CA PHE A 375 -19.42 -7.83 -22.74
C PHE A 375 -17.93 -8.18 -22.85
N ALA A 376 -17.52 -9.31 -22.30
CA ALA A 376 -16.13 -9.74 -22.24
C ALA A 376 -15.73 -10.66 -23.41
N PRO A 377 -14.42 -10.85 -23.65
CA PRO A 377 -13.93 -11.83 -24.61
C PRO A 377 -14.41 -13.26 -24.28
N PRO A 378 -14.61 -14.14 -25.28
CA PRO A 378 -15.07 -15.52 -25.05
C PRO A 378 -14.17 -16.35 -24.12
N ASN A 379 -12.88 -16.05 -24.09
CA ASN A 379 -11.89 -16.73 -23.25
C ASN A 379 -11.71 -16.09 -21.86
N LEU A 380 -12.61 -15.20 -21.41
CA LEU A 380 -12.53 -14.48 -20.13
C LEU A 380 -12.10 -15.37 -18.95
N LEU A 381 -12.69 -16.56 -18.82
CA LEU A 381 -12.43 -17.49 -17.71
C LEU A 381 -11.01 -18.11 -17.68
N HIS A 382 -10.15 -17.74 -18.62
CA HIS A 382 -8.73 -18.12 -18.64
C HIS A 382 -7.80 -16.92 -18.44
N LEU A 383 -8.34 -15.70 -18.34
CA LEU A 383 -7.54 -14.48 -18.23
C LEU A 383 -7.12 -14.24 -16.78
N ALA A 384 -5.81 -14.11 -16.59
CA ALA A 384 -5.20 -13.58 -15.38
C ALA A 384 -4.67 -12.15 -15.63
N TRP A 385 -3.91 -11.61 -14.68
CA TRP A 385 -3.53 -10.19 -14.66
C TRP A 385 -2.82 -9.70 -15.93
N ASP A 386 -1.82 -10.46 -16.40
CA ASP A 386 -1.04 -10.09 -17.58
C ASP A 386 -1.86 -10.16 -18.88
N ASP A 387 -2.79 -11.11 -18.97
CA ASP A 387 -3.64 -11.28 -20.15
C ASP A 387 -4.55 -10.07 -20.35
N VAL A 388 -5.15 -9.54 -19.28
CA VAL A 388 -6.05 -8.38 -19.36
C VAL A 388 -5.29 -7.15 -19.85
N GLY A 389 -4.11 -6.88 -19.26
CA GLY A 389 -3.25 -5.78 -19.68
C GLY A 389 -2.80 -5.91 -21.15
N GLN A 390 -2.48 -7.13 -21.58
CA GLN A 390 -2.09 -7.41 -22.96
C GLN A 390 -3.26 -7.20 -23.94
N LEU A 391 -4.46 -7.70 -23.63
CA LEU A 391 -5.65 -7.48 -24.47
C LEU A 391 -5.99 -6.00 -24.63
N TYR A 392 -5.81 -5.22 -23.56
CA TYR A 392 -6.00 -3.77 -23.60
C TYR A 392 -4.97 -3.10 -24.51
N ALA A 393 -3.69 -3.45 -24.35
CA ALA A 393 -2.60 -2.93 -25.16
C ALA A 393 -2.74 -3.31 -26.65
N GLU A 394 -3.30 -4.48 -26.97
CA GLU A 394 -3.59 -4.92 -28.33
C GLU A 394 -4.86 -4.28 -28.92
N GLY A 395 -5.61 -3.50 -28.14
CA GLY A 395 -6.85 -2.87 -28.58
C GLY A 395 -8.03 -3.83 -28.75
N LYS A 396 -7.97 -5.03 -28.12
CA LYS A 396 -9.03 -6.05 -28.18
C LYS A 396 -10.16 -5.80 -27.19
N ILE A 397 -9.92 -4.98 -26.16
CA ILE A 397 -10.92 -4.53 -25.19
C ILE A 397 -10.97 -3.00 -25.13
N ALA A 398 -12.16 -2.45 -24.85
CA ALA A 398 -12.36 -1.00 -24.73
C ALA A 398 -12.17 -0.49 -23.29
N THR A 399 -12.49 -1.31 -22.29
CA THR A 399 -12.27 -1.03 -20.87
C THR A 399 -11.70 -2.25 -20.15
N GLY A 400 -11.16 -2.06 -18.94
CA GLY A 400 -10.77 -3.18 -18.10
C GLY A 400 -10.41 -2.78 -16.67
N TYR A 401 -10.56 -3.72 -15.75
CA TYR A 401 -10.01 -3.61 -14.39
C TYR A 401 -8.57 -4.10 -14.43
N VAL A 402 -7.63 -3.16 -14.31
CA VAL A 402 -6.20 -3.41 -14.58
C VAL A 402 -5.34 -2.78 -13.48
N TRP A 403 -4.39 -3.56 -12.97
CA TRP A 403 -3.37 -3.06 -12.07
C TRP A 403 -2.42 -2.11 -12.79
N SER A 404 -2.20 -0.93 -12.22
CA SER A 404 -1.44 0.17 -12.79
C SER A 404 -0.03 -0.21 -13.24
N VAL A 405 0.60 -1.18 -12.58
CA VAL A 405 1.91 -1.73 -12.99
C VAL A 405 1.96 -2.19 -14.45
N ARG A 406 0.82 -2.59 -15.02
CA ARG A 406 0.70 -3.07 -16.42
C ARG A 406 0.47 -1.95 -17.44
N ALA A 407 0.32 -0.69 -17.01
CA ALA A 407 0.09 0.44 -17.92
C ALA A 407 1.25 0.63 -18.92
N ALA A 408 2.48 0.25 -18.54
CA ALA A 408 3.65 0.38 -19.40
C ALA A 408 3.51 -0.37 -20.74
N ARG A 409 2.71 -1.45 -20.77
CA ARG A 409 2.46 -2.26 -21.98
C ARG A 409 1.94 -1.44 -23.16
N PHE A 410 1.20 -0.35 -22.91
CA PHE A 410 0.71 0.55 -23.95
C PHE A 410 1.25 1.97 -23.82
N GLU A 411 1.58 2.43 -22.61
CA GLU A 411 2.17 3.76 -22.43
C GLU A 411 3.57 3.85 -23.05
N PHE A 412 4.35 2.76 -23.11
CA PHE A 412 5.69 2.76 -23.72
C PHE A 412 5.72 2.18 -25.13
N ASP A 413 4.64 1.56 -25.60
CA ASP A 413 4.55 1.03 -26.95
C ASP A 413 3.77 1.98 -27.85
N SER A 414 4.48 2.79 -28.65
CA SER A 414 3.85 3.68 -29.64
C SER A 414 3.07 2.96 -30.74
N GLY A 415 3.27 1.64 -30.92
CA GLY A 415 2.48 0.79 -31.80
C GLY A 415 1.15 0.32 -31.19
N SER A 416 0.99 0.43 -29.87
CA SER A 416 -0.25 0.06 -29.19
C SER A 416 -1.39 1.00 -29.59
N PRO A 417 -2.57 0.46 -29.98
CA PRO A 417 -3.77 1.28 -30.17
C PRO A 417 -4.16 2.11 -28.93
N ALA A 418 -3.75 1.70 -27.73
CA ALA A 418 -4.06 2.36 -26.46
C ALA A 418 -3.03 3.44 -26.05
N HIS A 419 -1.92 3.56 -26.78
CA HIS A 419 -0.86 4.53 -26.50
C HIS A 419 -1.38 5.96 -26.50
N LYS A 420 -1.27 6.66 -25.36
CA LYS A 420 -1.77 8.04 -25.16
C LYS A 420 -3.25 8.22 -25.50
N ARG A 421 -4.03 7.13 -25.45
CA ARG A 421 -5.48 7.08 -25.73
C ARG A 421 -6.23 6.33 -24.64
N SER A 422 -5.69 6.42 -23.42
CA SER A 422 -6.19 5.73 -22.24
C SER A 422 -6.47 6.73 -21.14
N GLY A 423 -7.62 6.57 -20.49
CA GLY A 423 -7.95 7.23 -19.25
C GLY A 423 -7.99 6.22 -18.12
N PHE A 424 -7.73 6.69 -16.92
CA PHE A 424 -7.65 5.87 -15.71
C PHE A 424 -8.61 6.44 -14.68
N LEU A 425 -9.50 5.59 -14.18
CA LEU A 425 -10.47 5.94 -13.16
C LEU A 425 -10.25 5.06 -11.94
N PRO A 426 -10.63 5.52 -10.73
CA PRO A 426 -10.90 4.58 -9.66
C PRO A 426 -12.00 3.59 -10.07
N HIS A 427 -12.21 2.55 -9.28
CA HIS A 427 -13.25 1.57 -9.58
C HIS A 427 -14.63 2.24 -9.68
N PRO A 428 -15.43 1.92 -10.73
CA PRO A 428 -16.81 2.33 -10.81
C PRO A 428 -17.60 1.73 -9.65
N ARG A 429 -18.22 2.59 -8.86
CA ARG A 429 -18.84 2.22 -7.59
C ARG A 429 -20.35 2.06 -7.68
N ALA A 430 -20.95 1.40 -6.70
CA ALA A 430 -22.38 1.50 -6.47
C ALA A 430 -22.77 2.94 -6.04
N VAL A 431 -23.98 3.36 -6.37
CA VAL A 431 -24.49 4.66 -5.93
C VAL A 431 -24.61 4.66 -4.41
N GLY A 432 -24.05 5.68 -3.76
CA GLY A 432 -24.08 5.81 -2.29
C GLY A 432 -22.90 5.19 -1.55
N THR A 433 -22.00 4.48 -2.24
CA THR A 433 -20.76 3.94 -1.64
C THR A 433 -19.57 4.88 -1.85
N GLN A 434 -18.42 4.57 -1.24
CA GLN A 434 -17.20 5.37 -1.42
C GLN A 434 -16.55 5.13 -2.79
N CYS A 435 -15.81 6.13 -3.27
CA CYS A 435 -15.04 6.04 -4.51
C CYS A 435 -13.61 5.61 -4.18
N ILE A 436 -13.33 4.31 -4.35
CA ILE A 436 -12.09 3.68 -3.91
C ILE A 436 -11.39 2.95 -5.05
N SER A 437 -10.15 2.53 -4.82
CA SER A 437 -9.41 1.63 -5.66
C SER A 437 -8.62 0.65 -4.79
N PRO A 438 -8.63 -0.65 -5.12
CA PRO A 438 -7.83 -1.62 -4.41
C PRO A 438 -6.35 -1.30 -4.53
N MET A 439 -5.68 -1.27 -3.38
CA MET A 439 -4.23 -1.26 -3.32
C MET A 439 -3.67 -2.67 -3.23
N GLY A 440 -2.51 -2.85 -3.84
CA GLY A 440 -1.73 -4.06 -3.75
C GLY A 440 -0.30 -3.91 -4.11
N GLY A 441 0.29 -5.02 -4.54
CA GLY A 441 1.69 -5.09 -4.88
C GLY A 441 2.54 -5.79 -3.83
N TYR A 442 3.85 -5.70 -4.04
CA TYR A 442 4.81 -6.60 -3.41
C TYR A 442 5.80 -5.85 -2.51
N ALA A 443 6.24 -6.56 -1.48
CA ALA A 443 7.34 -6.17 -0.63
C ALA A 443 8.43 -7.25 -0.62
N LEU A 444 9.66 -6.85 -0.34
CA LEU A 444 10.80 -7.75 -0.19
C LEU A 444 10.98 -8.15 1.28
N GLY A 445 10.94 -9.45 1.56
CA GLY A 445 11.20 -10.05 2.86
C GLY A 445 12.47 -10.90 2.89
N ILE A 446 13.02 -11.07 4.08
CA ILE A 446 14.16 -11.98 4.33
C ILE A 446 13.60 -13.25 5.02
N PRO A 447 13.86 -14.46 4.50
CA PRO A 447 13.43 -15.70 5.16
C PRO A 447 13.95 -15.79 6.60
N ARG A 448 13.09 -16.20 7.54
CA ARG A 448 13.46 -16.30 8.97
C ARG A 448 14.59 -17.31 9.21
N ASN A 449 14.62 -18.38 8.42
CA ASN A 449 15.61 -19.46 8.48
C ASN A 449 16.82 -19.23 7.56
N ILE A 450 17.08 -18.01 7.10
CA ILE A 450 18.32 -17.67 6.38
C ILE A 450 19.56 -18.00 7.24
N ASP A 451 20.68 -18.38 6.62
CA ASP A 451 21.97 -18.49 7.32
C ASP A 451 22.27 -17.13 8.00
N PRO A 452 22.46 -17.09 9.34
CA PRO A 452 22.70 -15.84 10.07
C PRO A 452 23.85 -15.00 9.51
N LYS A 453 24.85 -15.63 8.88
CA LYS A 453 25.99 -14.92 8.25
C LYS A 453 25.61 -14.14 7.00
N ARG A 454 24.42 -14.37 6.45
CA ARG A 454 23.92 -13.76 5.22
C ARG A 454 22.93 -12.62 5.48
N VAL A 455 22.45 -12.45 6.72
CA VAL A 455 21.45 -11.44 7.08
C VAL A 455 21.88 -10.03 6.69
N ASP A 456 23.10 -9.61 7.07
CA ASP A 456 23.61 -8.26 6.74
C ASP A 456 23.71 -8.04 5.22
N MET A 457 24.09 -9.09 4.49
CA MET A 457 24.21 -9.04 3.04
C MET A 457 22.83 -8.96 2.37
N ALA A 458 21.88 -9.80 2.80
CA ALA A 458 20.50 -9.76 2.33
C ALA A 458 19.87 -8.41 2.63
N TRP A 459 20.02 -7.88 3.85
CA TRP A 459 19.51 -6.58 4.22
C TRP A 459 20.05 -5.45 3.33
N ARG A 460 21.37 -5.40 3.12
CA ARG A 460 21.99 -4.41 2.25
C ARG A 460 21.48 -4.48 0.81
N VAL A 461 21.22 -5.69 0.30
CA VAL A 461 20.65 -5.87 -1.04
C VAL A 461 19.18 -5.48 -1.07
N THR A 462 18.39 -5.77 -0.04
CA THR A 462 17.00 -5.29 0.09
C THR A 462 16.95 -3.76 0.07
N GLN A 463 17.85 -3.07 0.78
CA GLN A 463 17.95 -1.61 0.74
C GLN A 463 18.32 -1.08 -0.65
N TYR A 464 19.17 -1.80 -1.37
CA TYR A 464 19.62 -1.43 -2.71
C TYR A 464 18.51 -1.62 -3.76
N LEU A 465 17.84 -2.78 -3.75
CA LEU A 465 16.74 -3.08 -4.66
C LEU A 465 15.54 -2.14 -4.47
N THR A 466 15.40 -1.56 -3.29
CA THR A 466 14.36 -0.58 -2.96
C THR A 466 14.88 0.86 -2.93
N SER A 467 16.08 1.15 -3.45
CA SER A 467 16.63 2.51 -3.49
C SER A 467 15.93 3.39 -4.53
N PRO A 468 15.94 4.74 -4.38
CA PRO A 468 15.34 5.62 -5.38
C PRO A 468 15.85 5.39 -6.81
N GLU A 469 17.15 5.11 -6.98
CA GLU A 469 17.77 4.84 -8.28
C GLU A 469 17.24 3.56 -8.93
N LEU A 470 17.05 2.50 -8.15
CA LEU A 470 16.54 1.22 -8.66
C LEU A 470 15.04 1.29 -8.93
N ILE A 471 14.27 1.92 -8.05
CA ILE A 471 12.84 2.16 -8.31
C ILE A 471 12.67 2.99 -9.59
N LYS A 472 13.45 4.06 -9.79
CA LYS A 472 13.44 4.82 -11.04
C LYS A 472 13.81 3.96 -12.24
N TYR A 473 14.81 3.09 -12.10
CA TYR A 473 15.18 2.14 -13.16
C TYR A 473 14.01 1.22 -13.52
N TYR A 474 13.26 0.69 -12.54
CA TYR A 474 12.08 -0.13 -12.82
C TYR A 474 11.01 0.66 -13.58
N VAL A 475 10.73 1.90 -13.16
CA VAL A 475 9.80 2.80 -13.85
C VAL A 475 10.21 3.02 -15.30
N GLN A 476 11.49 3.30 -15.54
CA GLN A 476 12.03 3.51 -16.88
C GLN A 476 11.98 2.25 -17.77
N ASN A 477 11.92 1.06 -17.18
CA ASN A 477 11.97 -0.22 -17.88
C ASN A 477 10.63 -0.98 -17.87
N GLY A 478 9.54 -0.32 -17.48
CA GLY A 478 8.18 -0.83 -17.69
C GLY A 478 7.38 -1.16 -16.43
N CYS A 479 7.77 -0.65 -15.27
CA CYS A 479 7.00 -0.73 -14.03
C CYS A 479 6.52 0.67 -13.62
N LEU A 480 5.39 1.13 -14.18
CA LEU A 480 4.86 2.51 -13.96
C LEU A 480 4.25 2.73 -12.57
N VAL A 481 4.92 2.28 -11.51
CA VAL A 481 4.54 2.50 -10.11
C VAL A 481 5.77 2.82 -9.26
N SER A 482 5.55 3.47 -8.12
CA SER A 482 6.62 3.82 -7.19
C SER A 482 6.14 3.69 -5.75
N PRO A 483 6.91 3.03 -4.86
CA PRO A 483 6.71 3.10 -3.43
C PRO A 483 7.23 4.39 -2.81
N ARG A 484 7.99 5.21 -3.55
CA ARG A 484 8.69 6.39 -3.02
C ARG A 484 8.17 7.69 -3.59
N PHE A 485 7.93 8.65 -2.71
CA PHE A 485 7.59 10.02 -3.09
C PHE A 485 8.73 10.69 -3.87
N SER A 486 9.99 10.45 -3.51
CA SER A 486 11.13 11.01 -4.24
C SER A 486 11.18 10.62 -5.70
N VAL A 487 10.86 9.37 -6.01
CA VAL A 487 10.85 8.87 -7.39
C VAL A 487 9.62 9.36 -8.13
N SER A 488 8.44 9.36 -7.51
CA SER A 488 7.24 9.96 -8.10
C SER A 488 7.42 11.46 -8.37
N ALA A 489 8.26 12.14 -7.60
CA ALA A 489 8.56 13.57 -7.77
C ALA A 489 9.56 13.88 -8.89
N ASP A 490 10.38 12.91 -9.33
CA ASP A 490 11.41 13.08 -10.34
C ASP A 490 10.79 13.53 -11.69
N PRO A 491 11.28 14.63 -12.30
CA PRO A 491 10.75 15.12 -13.58
C PRO A 491 10.74 14.10 -14.71
N GLU A 492 11.75 13.23 -14.79
CA GLU A 492 11.83 12.20 -15.81
C GLU A 492 10.76 11.14 -15.60
N VAL A 493 10.49 10.77 -14.34
CA VAL A 493 9.43 9.82 -13.96
C VAL A 493 8.05 10.39 -14.20
N LYS A 494 7.78 11.63 -13.74
CA LYS A 494 6.51 12.32 -13.96
C LYS A 494 6.17 12.46 -15.45
N GLY A 495 7.18 12.70 -16.27
CA GLY A 495 7.00 12.84 -17.72
C GLY A 495 6.68 11.53 -18.45
N MET A 496 6.82 10.36 -17.81
CA MET A 496 6.66 9.07 -18.49
C MET A 496 5.20 8.68 -18.72
N SER A 497 4.32 8.87 -17.74
CA SER A 497 2.91 8.51 -17.85
C SER A 497 2.04 9.24 -16.82
N GLY A 498 0.82 9.59 -17.23
CA GLY A 498 -0.17 10.22 -16.36
C GLY A 498 -0.72 9.29 -15.27
N VAL A 499 -0.51 7.97 -15.36
CA VAL A 499 -0.99 7.01 -14.35
C VAL A 499 -0.38 7.27 -12.97
N ILE A 500 0.89 7.72 -12.91
CA ILE A 500 1.59 8.00 -11.65
C ILE A 500 0.90 9.16 -10.90
N GLU A 501 0.58 10.24 -11.61
CA GLU A 501 -0.11 11.39 -11.02
C GLU A 501 -1.51 11.03 -10.52
N ILE A 502 -2.20 10.14 -11.23
CA ILE A 502 -3.54 9.67 -10.83
C ILE A 502 -3.45 8.86 -9.54
N ILE A 503 -2.48 7.96 -9.41
CA ILE A 503 -2.27 7.19 -8.18
C ILE A 503 -1.91 8.12 -7.02
N ASP A 504 -0.99 9.06 -7.22
CA ASP A 504 -0.62 10.04 -6.19
C ASP A 504 -1.84 10.83 -5.69
N ARG A 505 -2.73 11.24 -6.62
CA ARG A 505 -3.97 11.94 -6.30
C ARG A 505 -4.95 11.06 -5.53
N LEU A 506 -5.12 9.80 -5.95
CA LEU A 506 -5.96 8.84 -5.21
C LEU A 506 -5.42 8.60 -3.80
N ALA A 507 -4.09 8.53 -3.64
CA ALA A 507 -3.45 8.40 -2.34
C ALA A 507 -3.70 9.62 -1.44
N GLN A 508 -3.55 10.84 -1.99
CA GLN A 508 -3.79 12.09 -1.27
C GLN A 508 -5.25 12.27 -0.83
N ASN A 509 -6.19 11.75 -1.62
CA ASN A 509 -7.62 11.81 -1.34
C ASN A 509 -8.12 10.62 -0.49
N ASP A 510 -7.22 9.77 0.01
CA ASP A 510 -7.57 8.57 0.78
C ASP A 510 -8.53 7.62 0.03
N GLN A 511 -8.34 7.47 -1.28
CA GLN A 511 -9.15 6.61 -2.16
C GLN A 511 -8.48 5.26 -2.43
N LEU A 512 -7.25 5.07 -1.97
CA LEU A 512 -6.48 3.84 -2.14
C LEU A 512 -6.66 2.96 -0.89
N LYS A 513 -7.39 1.85 -1.00
CA LYS A 513 -7.83 1.06 0.16
C LYS A 513 -7.21 -0.34 0.19
N TYR A 514 -6.93 -0.82 1.41
CA TYR A 514 -6.31 -2.12 1.67
C TYR A 514 -7.29 -3.16 2.24
N TRP A 515 -8.37 -2.71 2.88
CA TRP A 515 -9.29 -3.60 3.60
C TRP A 515 -10.07 -4.56 2.69
N GLN A 516 -10.11 -4.30 1.38
CA GLN A 516 -10.64 -5.24 0.38
C GLN A 516 -9.82 -6.53 0.33
N ARG A 517 -8.53 -6.45 0.67
CA ARG A 517 -7.60 -7.59 0.75
C ARG A 517 -6.95 -7.61 2.14
N PRO A 518 -7.73 -7.95 3.19
CA PRO A 518 -7.29 -7.80 4.57
C PRO A 518 -6.12 -8.75 4.87
N PRO A 519 -5.04 -8.29 5.52
CA PRO A 519 -3.83 -9.07 5.75
C PRO A 519 -3.98 -10.06 6.92
N ILE A 520 -5.01 -10.92 6.88
CA ILE A 520 -5.20 -11.99 7.86
C ILE A 520 -4.51 -13.30 7.42
N PRO A 521 -4.13 -14.19 8.34
CA PRO A 521 -3.46 -15.44 7.98
C PRO A 521 -4.25 -16.35 7.02
N GLU A 522 -5.57 -16.29 7.07
CA GLU A 522 -6.48 -17.09 6.26
C GLU A 522 -6.72 -16.51 4.86
N PHE A 523 -6.18 -15.32 4.54
CA PHE A 523 -6.48 -14.58 3.31
C PHE A 523 -6.27 -15.42 2.05
N SER A 524 -5.12 -16.08 1.92
CA SER A 524 -4.81 -17.00 0.80
C SER A 524 -5.81 -18.15 0.67
N GLY A 525 -6.36 -18.62 1.81
CA GLY A 525 -7.41 -19.63 1.83
C GLY A 525 -8.77 -19.08 1.38
N MET A 526 -9.10 -17.84 1.79
CA MET A 526 -10.31 -17.15 1.35
C MET A 526 -10.32 -16.94 -0.16
N THR A 527 -9.22 -16.43 -0.72
CA THR A 527 -9.10 -16.15 -2.16
C THR A 527 -9.16 -17.44 -2.97
N SER A 528 -8.55 -18.53 -2.48
CA SER A 528 -8.68 -19.86 -3.08
C SER A 528 -10.13 -20.34 -3.10
N ILE A 529 -10.87 -20.25 -2.00
CA ILE A 529 -12.28 -20.67 -1.90
C ILE A 529 -13.16 -19.87 -2.88
N LEU A 530 -13.04 -18.54 -2.86
CA LEU A 530 -13.77 -17.67 -3.79
C LEU A 530 -13.39 -17.98 -5.23
N GLY A 531 -12.10 -18.20 -5.48
CA GLY A 531 -11.55 -18.60 -6.76
C GLY A 531 -12.19 -19.84 -7.37
N GLU A 532 -12.68 -20.76 -6.53
CA GLU A 532 -13.40 -21.95 -6.96
C GLU A 532 -14.89 -21.70 -7.14
N GLU A 533 -15.58 -21.18 -6.11
CA GLU A 533 -17.04 -21.07 -6.13
C GLU A 533 -17.52 -19.96 -7.09
N ILE A 534 -16.84 -18.82 -7.13
CA ILE A 534 -17.16 -17.73 -8.07
C ILE A 534 -16.87 -18.16 -9.51
N HIS A 535 -15.79 -18.92 -9.75
CA HIS A 535 -15.53 -19.46 -11.08
C HIS A 535 -16.64 -20.42 -11.54
N ARG A 536 -17.16 -21.29 -10.66
CA ARG A 536 -18.29 -22.17 -10.98
C ARG A 536 -19.56 -21.39 -11.28
N MET A 537 -19.81 -20.30 -10.55
CA MET A 537 -20.91 -19.37 -10.84
C MET A 537 -20.76 -18.76 -12.24
N MET A 538 -19.57 -18.26 -12.59
CA MET A 538 -19.29 -17.65 -13.91
C MET A 538 -19.39 -18.67 -15.07
N ARG A 539 -19.22 -19.96 -14.78
CA ARG A 539 -19.49 -21.06 -15.73
C ARG A 539 -20.97 -21.43 -15.85
N GLY A 540 -21.83 -20.87 -15.01
CA GLY A 540 -23.26 -21.21 -14.93
C GLY A 540 -23.55 -22.55 -14.26
N GLU A 541 -22.59 -23.13 -13.53
CA GLU A 541 -22.78 -24.41 -12.84
C GLU A 541 -23.65 -24.27 -11.57
N ILE A 542 -23.59 -23.10 -10.93
CA ILE A 542 -24.33 -22.76 -9.72
C ILE A 542 -24.83 -21.32 -9.79
N LYS A 543 -25.89 -21.01 -9.05
CA LYS A 543 -26.46 -19.65 -9.00
C LYS A 543 -25.64 -18.72 -8.10
N PRO A 544 -25.70 -17.38 -8.31
CA PRO A 544 -24.99 -16.40 -7.47
C PRO A 544 -25.14 -16.63 -5.96
N LYS A 545 -26.38 -16.65 -5.46
CA LYS A 545 -26.65 -16.86 -4.03
C LYS A 545 -26.08 -18.17 -3.50
N GLU A 546 -26.10 -19.24 -4.30
CA GLU A 546 -25.53 -20.53 -3.89
C GLU A 546 -23.99 -20.47 -3.79
N ALA A 547 -23.33 -19.80 -4.73
CA ALA A 547 -21.88 -19.59 -4.70
C ALA A 547 -21.44 -18.80 -3.46
N LEU A 548 -22.20 -17.75 -3.09
CA LEU A 548 -21.91 -16.94 -1.91
C LEU A 548 -22.10 -17.73 -0.61
N VAL A 549 -23.24 -18.44 -0.46
CA VAL A 549 -23.50 -19.28 0.72
C VAL A 549 -22.40 -20.34 0.90
N ARG A 550 -21.97 -20.99 -0.18
CA ARG A 550 -20.87 -21.97 -0.12
C ARG A 550 -19.55 -21.33 0.24
N SER A 551 -19.23 -20.18 -0.35
CA SER A 551 -18.00 -19.44 -0.06
C SER A 551 -17.94 -19.02 1.41
N GLN A 552 -19.01 -18.39 1.90
CA GLN A 552 -19.21 -18.00 3.30
C GLN A 552 -18.97 -19.19 4.24
N GLN A 553 -19.69 -20.30 4.05
CA GLN A 553 -19.56 -21.48 4.91
C GLN A 553 -18.16 -22.10 4.90
N ARG A 554 -17.47 -22.09 3.76
CA ARG A 554 -16.10 -22.62 3.64
C ARG A 554 -15.10 -21.68 4.30
N ILE A 555 -15.28 -20.36 4.15
CA ILE A 555 -14.42 -19.34 4.77
C ILE A 555 -14.61 -19.33 6.29
N ASP A 556 -15.85 -19.40 6.78
CA ASP A 556 -16.14 -19.45 8.22
C ASP A 556 -15.39 -20.61 8.91
N ARG A 557 -15.25 -21.76 8.24
CA ARG A 557 -14.49 -22.90 8.78
C ARG A 557 -13.00 -22.62 8.95
N ILE A 558 -12.37 -21.93 7.99
CA ILE A 558 -10.94 -21.61 8.11
C ILE A 558 -10.70 -20.49 9.12
N LEU A 559 -11.62 -19.54 9.25
CA LEU A 559 -11.57 -18.50 10.29
C LEU A 559 -11.77 -19.10 11.69
N GLN A 560 -12.71 -20.04 11.86
CA GLN A 560 -12.96 -20.72 13.14
C GLN A 560 -11.79 -21.61 13.58
N ALA A 561 -11.06 -22.22 12.65
CA ALA A 561 -9.89 -23.05 12.98
C ALA A 561 -8.74 -22.26 13.63
N ARG A 562 -8.75 -20.92 13.55
CA ARG A 562 -7.81 -20.04 14.26
C ARG A 562 -8.10 -19.94 15.76
N GLU A 563 -9.34 -20.17 16.17
CA GLU A 563 -9.82 -20.02 17.55
C GLU A 563 -9.56 -21.26 18.42
N SER A 564 -9.18 -22.39 17.81
CA SER A 564 -8.92 -23.70 18.44
C SER A 564 -7.45 -24.03 18.47
#